data_AF-A0A2M9P5X6-F1
#
_entry.id   AF-A0A2M9P5X6-F1
#
_cell.length_a   1.000
_cell.length_b   1.000
_cell.length_c   1.000
_cell.angle_alpha   90.00
_cell.angle_beta   90.00
_cell.angle_gamma   90.00
#
_symmetry.space_group_name_H-M   'P 1'
#
loop_
_entity.id
_entity.type
_entity.pdbx_description
1 polymer ?
#
loop_
_entity_poly.entity_id
_entity_poly.type
_entity_poly.pdbx_seq_one_letter_code
_entity_poly.pdbx_strand_id
1 'polypeptide(L)'
;MRVRLLPHDFPPWQTVYYYLRRWEREGVWAGVLHTLVMADREQAGREASPSAAILDSQSVRTADQKGAPKAMTPESASTAASGTF
;
A
#
# COMPACT_ATOMS: atom_id res chain seq x y z
N MET A 1 -0.47 0.50 -0.81
CA MET A 1 -1.66 -0.39 -0.84
C MET A 1 -1.80 -1.06 0.53
N ARG A 2 -2.92 -0.85 1.25
CA ARG A 2 -3.10 -1.33 2.63
C ARG A 2 -3.87 -2.65 2.63
N VAL A 3 -3.21 -3.73 2.22
CA VAL A 3 -3.81 -5.08 2.16
C VAL A 3 -4.14 -5.68 3.53
N ARG A 4 -3.67 -5.06 4.62
CA ARG A 4 -3.87 -5.56 5.99
C ARG A 4 -5.28 -5.33 6.55
N LEU A 5 -6.11 -4.53 5.88
CA LEU A 5 -7.48 -4.19 6.29
C LEU A 5 -8.51 -4.79 5.31
N LEU A 6 -8.26 -6.02 4.84
CA LEU A 6 -9.21 -6.72 3.98
C LEU A 6 -10.47 -7.10 4.77
N PRO A 7 -11.66 -6.99 4.16
CA PRO A 7 -12.88 -7.57 4.69
C PRO A 7 -12.73 -9.08 5.00
N HIS A 8 -13.54 -9.60 5.93
CA HIS A 8 -13.41 -10.98 6.42
C HIS A 8 -13.75 -12.05 5.37
N ASP A 9 -14.44 -11.66 4.31
CA ASP A 9 -14.81 -12.45 3.13
C ASP A 9 -13.62 -12.72 2.19
N PHE A 10 -12.45 -12.12 2.44
CA PHE A 10 -11.23 -12.40 1.69
C PHE A 10 -10.33 -13.43 2.39
N PRO A 11 -9.47 -14.14 1.64
CA PRO A 11 -8.40 -14.93 2.23
C PRO A 11 -7.51 -14.09 3.16
N PRO A 12 -6.74 -14.73 4.07
CA PRO A 12 -5.78 -14.03 4.91
C PRO A 12 -4.91 -13.07 4.11
N TRP A 13 -4.66 -11.89 4.67
CA TRP A 13 -4.00 -10.80 3.94
C TRP A 13 -2.63 -11.18 3.38
N GLN A 14 -1.93 -12.14 4.00
CA GLN A 14 -0.66 -12.68 3.53
C GLN A 14 -0.79 -13.37 2.17
N THR A 15 -1.87 -14.13 1.98
CA THR A 15 -2.17 -14.83 0.73
C THR A 15 -2.46 -13.81 -0.37
N VAL A 16 -3.31 -12.82 -0.07
CA VAL A 16 -3.62 -11.74 -1.03
C VAL A 16 -2.35 -10.97 -1.39
N TYR A 17 -1.53 -10.63 -0.41
CA TYR A 17 -0.26 -9.93 -0.64
C TYR A 17 0.73 -10.75 -1.47
N TYR A 18 0.81 -12.06 -1.23
CA TYR A 18 1.67 -12.96 -2.00
C TYR A 18 1.33 -12.92 -3.49
N TYR A 19 0.05 -13.09 -3.85
CA TYR A 19 -0.38 -13.06 -5.25
C TYR A 19 -0.22 -11.67 -5.87
N LEU A 20 -0.58 -10.61 -5.13
CA LEU A 20 -0.38 -9.24 -5.59
C LEU A 20 1.08 -8.98 -5.97
N ARG A 21 2.02 -9.35 -5.09
CA ARG A 21 3.45 -9.15 -5.32
C ARG A 21 3.99 -10.03 -6.44
N ARG A 22 3.46 -11.25 -6.57
CA ARG A 22 3.80 -12.16 -7.66
C ARG A 22 3.37 -11.58 -9.01
N TRP A 23 2.14 -11.13 -9.13
CA TRP A 23 1.60 -10.53 -10.35
C TRP A 23 2.28 -9.22 -10.74
N GLU A 24 2.66 -8.40 -9.76
CA GLU A 24 3.50 -7.21 -9.99
C GLU A 24 4.84 -7.59 -10.63
N ARG A 25 5.51 -8.62 -10.10
CA ARG A 25 6.80 -9.10 -10.65
C ARG A 25 6.67 -9.76 -12.02
N GLU A 26 5.57 -10.47 -12.25
CA GLU A 26 5.28 -11.16 -13.52
C GLU A 26 4.71 -10.20 -14.58
N GLY A 27 4.44 -8.93 -14.26
CA GLY A 27 3.88 -7.96 -15.21
C GLY A 27 2.42 -8.24 -15.60
N VAL A 28 1.71 -9.06 -14.83
CA VAL A 28 0.33 -9.47 -15.13
C VAL A 28 -0.61 -8.25 -15.23
N TRP A 29 -0.41 -7.26 -14.36
CA TRP A 29 -1.18 -6.03 -14.39
C TRP A 29 -1.07 -5.28 -15.72
N ALA A 30 0.13 -5.24 -16.32
CA ALA A 30 0.32 -4.60 -17.61
C ALA A 30 -0.45 -5.33 -18.71
N GLY A 31 -0.45 -6.67 -18.69
CA GLY A 31 -1.23 -7.47 -19.63
C GLY A 31 -2.74 -7.25 -19.48
N VAL A 32 -3.26 -7.29 -18.26
CA VAL A 32 -4.69 -7.05 -17.99
C VAL A 32 -5.11 -5.66 -18.44
N LEU A 33 -4.35 -4.62 -18.06
CA LEU A 33 -4.64 -3.25 -18.46
C LEU A 33 -4.59 -3.08 -19.98
N HIS A 34 -3.60 -3.68 -20.65
CA HIS A 34 -3.50 -3.65 -22.10
C HIS A 34 -4.77 -4.22 -22.74
N THR A 35 -5.19 -5.42 -22.35
CA THR A 35 -6.41 -6.06 -22.90
C THR A 35 -7.66 -5.22 -22.65
N LEU A 36 -7.83 -4.68 -21.45
CA LEU A 36 -8.98 -3.83 -21.11
C LEU A 36 -9.00 -2.54 -21.93
N VAL A 37 -7.85 -1.90 -22.13
CA VAL A 37 -7.74 -0.68 -22.94
C VAL A 37 -8.05 -0.97 -24.40
N MET A 38 -7.56 -2.07 -24.98
CA MET A 38 -7.92 -2.44 -26.36
C MET A 38 -9.43 -2.61 -26.50
N ALA A 39 -10.05 -3.36 -25.59
CA ALA A 39 -11.48 -3.64 -25.61
C ALA A 39 -12.33 -2.37 -25.45
N ASP A 40 -11.95 -1.46 -24.53
CA ASP A 40 -12.63 -0.17 -24.36
C ASP A 40 -12.53 0.71 -25.62
N ARG A 41 -11.37 0.71 -26.28
CA ARG A 41 -11.18 1.48 -27.52
C ARG A 41 -12.05 0.97 -28.65
N GLU A 42 -12.11 -0.34 -28.84
CA GLU A 42 -12.99 -0.98 -29.83
C GLU A 42 -14.46 -0.67 -29.55
N GLN A 43 -14.90 -0.75 -28.27
CA GLN A 43 -16.26 -0.39 -27.87
C GLN A 43 -16.59 1.09 -28.14
N ALA A 44 -15.59 1.96 -28.03
CA ALA A 44 -15.70 3.37 -28.36
C ALA A 44 -15.56 3.68 -29.86
N GLY A 45 -15.49 2.66 -30.73
CA GLY A 45 -15.34 2.82 -32.20
C GLY A 45 -13.97 3.35 -32.63
N ARG A 46 -12.95 3.20 -31.80
CA ARG A 46 -11.57 3.61 -32.07
C ARG A 46 -10.71 2.39 -32.41
N GLU A 47 -9.59 2.61 -33.10
CA GLU A 47 -8.60 1.55 -33.35
C GLU A 47 -8.07 1.00 -32.01
N ALA A 48 -8.04 -0.33 -31.89
CA ALA A 48 -7.62 -1.04 -30.69
C ALA A 48 -6.23 -0.59 -30.23
N SER A 49 -5.24 -0.68 -31.13
CA SER A 49 -3.87 -0.25 -30.86
C SER A 49 -3.80 1.28 -30.69
N PRO A 50 -3.40 1.80 -29.53
CA PRO A 50 -3.28 3.23 -29.31
C PRO A 50 -2.05 3.78 -30.02
N SER A 51 -2.22 4.91 -30.70
CA SER A 51 -1.09 5.64 -31.32
C SER A 51 -0.27 6.46 -30.32
N ALA A 52 -0.81 6.72 -29.12
CA ALA A 52 -0.16 7.48 -28.06
C ALA A 52 -0.58 6.97 -26.66
N ALA A 53 0.34 7.02 -25.70
CA ALA A 53 0.10 6.67 -24.30
C ALA A 53 0.16 7.92 -23.41
N ILE A 54 -0.84 8.10 -22.55
CA ILE A 54 -0.82 9.13 -21.50
C ILE A 54 -0.22 8.50 -20.26
N LEU A 55 0.95 8.99 -19.86
CA LEU A 55 1.59 8.64 -18.59
C LEU A 55 1.30 9.76 -17.60
N ASP A 56 0.53 9.46 -16.56
CA ASP A 56 0.27 10.36 -15.45
C ASP A 56 0.81 9.77 -14.15
N SER A 57 1.27 10.63 -13.25
CA SER A 57 1.75 10.25 -11.94
C SER A 57 0.97 10.99 -10.87
N GLN A 58 0.17 10.26 -10.11
CA GLN A 58 -0.58 10.81 -8.97
C GLN A 58 0.08 10.35 -7.67
N SER A 59 0.49 11.31 -6.84
CA SER A 59 0.97 11.02 -5.49
C SER A 59 -0.19 11.14 -4.50
N VAL A 60 -0.37 10.12 -3.66
CA VAL A 60 -1.36 10.16 -2.58
C VAL A 60 -0.65 10.57 -1.31
N ARG A 61 -1.01 11.72 -0.75
CA ARG A 61 -0.51 12.14 0.56
C ARG A 61 -1.07 11.21 1.62
N THR A 62 -0.20 10.42 2.24
CA THR A 62 -0.59 9.59 3.38
C THR A 62 -0.65 10.48 4.63
N ALA A 63 -1.76 10.45 5.35
CA ALA A 63 -1.81 11.03 6.68
C ALA A 63 -0.91 10.21 7.61
N ASP A 64 -0.18 10.89 8.50
CA ASP A 64 0.69 10.25 9.48
C ASP A 64 -0.09 9.21 10.26
N GLN A 65 0.14 7.92 9.98
CA GLN A 65 -0.20 6.86 10.92
C GLN A 65 0.82 6.95 12.05
N LYS A 66 0.64 7.93 12.94
CA LYS A 66 1.25 7.90 14.26
C LYS A 66 0.73 6.62 14.93
N GLY A 67 1.55 5.57 14.94
CA GLY A 67 1.46 4.57 15.98
C GLY A 67 1.51 5.32 17.31
N ALA A 68 0.54 5.08 18.17
CA ALA A 68 0.49 5.72 19.48
C ALA A 68 1.88 5.62 20.15
N PRO A 69 2.45 6.71 20.68
CA PRO A 69 3.62 6.57 21.52
C PRO A 69 3.23 5.65 22.66
N LYS A 70 3.91 4.51 22.79
CA LYS A 70 3.76 3.63 23.95
C LYS A 70 3.98 4.49 25.18
N ALA A 71 2.94 4.59 26.01
CA ALA A 71 2.97 5.31 27.27
C ALA A 71 4.21 4.88 28.05
N MET A 72 5.10 5.84 28.29
CA MET A 72 6.15 5.69 29.28
C MET A 72 5.52 6.15 30.61
N THR A 73 5.32 5.21 31.51
CA THR A 73 4.86 5.45 32.89
C THR A 73 5.59 4.46 33.80
N PRO A 74 5.86 4.81 35.06
CA PRO A 74 6.44 6.05 35.57
C PRO A 74 7.78 5.77 36.26
N GLU A 75 8.39 6.84 36.74
CA GLU A 75 9.48 6.91 37.72
C GLU A 75 9.33 5.90 38.89
N SER A 76 10.45 5.34 39.32
CA SER A 76 10.62 4.84 40.70
C SER A 76 11.96 5.37 41.21
N ALA A 77 11.86 6.40 42.04
CA ALA A 77 12.96 6.93 42.82
C ALA A 77 13.46 5.89 43.85
N SER A 78 14.76 5.92 44.16
CA SER A 78 15.24 5.45 45.45
C SER A 78 16.37 6.38 45.96
N THR A 79 16.09 6.94 47.13
CA THR A 79 16.84 7.87 47.97
C THR A 79 18.11 7.28 48.59
N ALA A 80 19.12 8.14 48.82
CA ALA A 80 20.11 8.21 49.93
C ALA A 80 21.52 8.54 49.36
N ALA A 81 22.37 9.42 49.92
CA ALA A 81 22.32 10.36 51.04
C ALA A 81 23.46 11.40 50.83
N SER A 82 23.29 12.59 51.39
CA SER A 82 24.28 13.69 51.41
C SER A 82 25.59 13.32 52.10
N GLY A 83 26.70 13.91 51.64
CA GLY A 83 27.93 14.03 52.41
C GLY A 83 29.07 14.68 51.64
N THR A 84 29.20 16.00 51.74
CA THR A 84 30.41 16.76 51.41
C THR A 84 31.39 16.71 52.58
N PHE A 85 32.63 16.30 52.34
CA PHE A 85 33.86 17.10 52.52
C PHE A 85 34.98 16.45 51.71
#